data_AF-A0A7S2R310-F1
#
_entry.id   AF-A0A7S2R310-F1
#
_cell.length_a   1.000
_cell.length_b   1.000
_cell.length_c   1.000
_cell.angle_alpha   90.00
_cell.angle_beta   90.00
_cell.angle_gamma   90.00
#
_symmetry.space_group_name_H-M   'P 1'
#
loop_
_entity.id
_entity.type
_entity.pdbx_description
1 polymer ?
#
loop_
_entity_poly.entity_id
_entity_poly.type
_entity_poly.pdbx_seq_one_letter_code
_entity_poly.pdbx_strand_id
1 'polypeptide(L)'
;VIFKFMVMKTSSTTDGDCEGIEETNAKVGEDDEALARNALSDDDQCEYDSDGDEEEDEDDGSEDESQLSDDDSNAFVDPYDEETLPEYACRYCGIHDPSCVAKCVETRKWFCNATCAGGGGSHLVNHLVRSRNNQVQLHPESPLGDTVLECYNCASKNSFVLGFVPASSSSVVVLLCRVCVETVPALKDMDWELGQWHPLVQDRKFLPWLIKVPSDKLLLRARDVSQAQINKLEELWKSEPEAQFLDLDRPDVVDETELAPTQLHYEDGYHYQNILAPLVKMEADYDRQIKESLSEESISVRWEKSLAGKNVATFSFGGRHSAEQSRIMIGDELRLKLGEGAIYLNGKAWEGVGYVKSIIDGEIELEMRQGEGGTASSIPDQISDDYVVEYIWKSTSFDRMQNSLKTFAIDDTSVTGYIYHKLLGHPVEEQHIASARVPATESEFAVPGLPPLNESQTEAVAAVLQRPMSLIQGPPGTGKTVTSATLVYHLTKQGMGQVLVTAPSNVAVDQLTEKIAATGLRVVRLASKTREATASSVDHLCLHVMTPLASGDEFQKLQRLKDEIGDLS
;
A
#
# COMPACT_ATOMS: atom_id res chain seq x y z
N VAL A 1 6.82 6.50 18.84
CA VAL A 1 7.04 5.07 18.57
C VAL A 1 6.64 4.24 19.79
N ILE A 2 5.46 3.63 19.75
CA ILE A 2 5.00 2.67 20.77
C ILE A 2 5.56 1.31 20.34
N PHE A 3 6.61 0.81 21.02
CA PHE A 3 6.98 -0.59 20.86
C PHE A 3 6.06 -1.41 21.76
N LYS A 4 5.06 -2.08 21.18
CA LYS A 4 4.32 -3.15 21.84
C LYS A 4 5.14 -4.43 21.69
N PHE A 5 5.54 -5.02 22.80
CA PHE A 5 6.20 -6.33 22.80
C PHE A 5 5.19 -7.37 23.26
N MET A 6 4.95 -8.37 22.43
CA MET A 6 4.11 -9.52 22.76
C MET A 6 5.02 -10.73 22.96
N VAL A 7 4.93 -11.34 24.13
CA VAL A 7 5.67 -12.56 24.44
C VAL A 7 4.67 -13.70 24.44
N MET A 8 4.84 -14.61 23.49
CA MET A 8 4.07 -15.86 23.39
C MET A 8 4.99 -17.01 23.75
N LYS A 9 4.50 -17.92 24.61
CA LYS A 9 5.24 -19.13 24.96
C LYS A 9 4.45 -20.34 24.49
N THR A 10 5.05 -21.13 23.62
CA THR A 10 4.56 -22.44 23.24
C THR A 10 5.34 -23.47 24.07
N SER A 11 4.63 -24.35 24.78
CA SER A 11 5.26 -25.48 25.45
C SER A 11 5.56 -26.54 24.39
N SER A 12 6.81 -26.66 23.95
CA SER A 12 7.26 -27.81 23.17
C SER A 12 7.46 -29.00 24.11
N THR A 13 6.63 -30.04 24.00
CA THR A 13 6.95 -31.38 24.50
C THR A 13 8.09 -31.96 23.66
N THR A 14 9.20 -32.33 24.31
CA THR A 14 10.35 -33.03 23.70
C THR A 14 10.17 -34.55 23.76
N ASP A 15 10.38 -35.16 22.59
CA ASP A 15 10.98 -36.46 22.23
C ASP A 15 10.36 -37.81 22.65
N GLY A 16 10.24 -38.68 21.62
CA GLY A 16 10.12 -40.12 21.73
C GLY A 16 10.29 -40.80 20.36
N ASP A 17 11.53 -41.16 20.02
CA ASP A 17 11.83 -42.16 18.99
C ASP A 17 11.12 -43.49 19.30
N CYS A 18 10.47 -44.11 18.30
CA CYS A 18 10.37 -45.57 18.19
C CYS A 18 9.86 -46.01 16.82
N GLU A 19 10.48 -47.10 16.36
CA GLU A 19 10.40 -47.75 15.06
C GLU A 19 9.01 -48.31 14.70
N GLY A 20 8.82 -48.55 13.40
CA GLY A 20 7.54 -48.86 12.78
C GLY A 20 6.87 -50.17 13.18
N ILE A 21 5.58 -50.25 12.87
CA ILE A 21 4.79 -51.49 12.68
C ILE A 21 3.69 -51.19 11.63
N GLU A 22 3.38 -52.27 10.93
CA GLU A 22 2.66 -52.47 9.67
C GLU A 22 1.22 -51.95 9.54
N GLU A 23 0.87 -51.79 8.27
CA GLU A 23 -0.48 -51.72 7.71
C GLU A 23 -1.46 -52.73 8.32
N THR A 24 -2.67 -52.28 8.65
CA THR A 24 -3.86 -53.11 8.40
C THR A 24 -5.04 -52.28 7.91
N ASN A 25 -5.52 -52.68 6.73
CA ASN A 25 -6.76 -52.27 6.10
C ASN A 25 -7.99 -52.59 6.96
N ALA A 26 -8.97 -51.68 6.99
CA ALA A 26 -10.36 -52.03 7.22
C ALA A 26 -11.29 -51.15 6.35
N LYS A 27 -11.88 -51.79 5.34
CA LYS A 27 -13.04 -51.34 4.56
C LYS A 27 -14.32 -51.53 5.37
N VAL A 28 -15.24 -50.56 5.31
CA VAL A 28 -16.73 -50.69 5.21
C VAL A 28 -17.21 -49.33 4.67
N GLY A 29 -17.87 -49.16 3.51
CA GLY A 29 -19.15 -49.73 3.05
C GLY A 29 -20.29 -48.81 3.51
N GLU A 30 -20.62 -47.77 2.74
CA GLU A 30 -21.84 -47.67 1.91
C GLU A 30 -23.17 -47.53 2.70
N ASP A 31 -23.84 -46.41 2.38
CA ASP A 31 -25.28 -46.27 2.11
C ASP A 31 -26.28 -45.70 3.14
N ASP A 32 -26.98 -44.72 2.59
CA ASP A 32 -28.41 -44.40 2.67
C ASP A 32 -28.94 -43.26 3.58
N GLU A 33 -29.19 -42.18 2.85
CA GLU A 33 -30.13 -41.09 3.00
C GLU A 33 -31.55 -41.46 3.49
N ALA A 34 -32.22 -40.38 3.89
CA ALA A 34 -33.67 -40.17 3.94
C ALA A 34 -34.36 -40.60 5.23
N LEU A 35 -34.83 -39.58 5.97
CA LEU A 35 -36.25 -39.33 6.22
C LEU A 35 -36.40 -38.24 7.30
N ALA A 36 -37.06 -37.14 6.93
CA ALA A 36 -38.21 -36.56 7.65
C ALA A 36 -38.34 -35.05 7.36
N ARG A 37 -39.26 -34.73 6.44
CA ARG A 37 -39.96 -33.44 6.42
C ARG A 37 -41.36 -33.65 7.02
N ASN A 38 -41.83 -32.60 7.68
CA ASN A 38 -43.21 -32.19 7.98
C ASN A 38 -43.75 -32.33 9.41
N ALA A 39 -44.59 -31.33 9.71
CA ALA A 39 -45.50 -31.06 10.83
C ALA A 39 -44.86 -30.25 11.98
N LEU A 40 -45.39 -29.13 12.50
CA LEU A 40 -46.67 -28.38 12.47
C LEU A 40 -46.36 -27.01 13.17
N SER A 41 -46.74 -25.85 12.60
CA SER A 41 -47.92 -24.99 12.87
C SER A 41 -47.87 -24.12 14.15
N ASP A 42 -48.42 -22.90 13.98
CA ASP A 42 -48.96 -21.94 14.98
C ASP A 42 -47.92 -21.05 15.70
N ASP A 43 -48.06 -19.73 15.87
CA ASP A 43 -49.22 -18.82 15.77
C ASP A 43 -48.78 -17.33 15.73
N ASP A 44 -49.74 -16.50 15.36
CA ASP A 44 -49.99 -15.10 15.76
C ASP A 44 -49.32 -13.88 15.09
N GLN A 45 -50.16 -13.24 14.27
CA GLN A 45 -50.15 -11.85 13.82
C GLN A 45 -50.59 -10.89 14.93
N CYS A 46 -50.11 -9.65 14.89
CA CYS A 46 -50.79 -8.51 15.48
C CYS A 46 -50.72 -7.29 14.54
N GLU A 47 -51.89 -6.91 14.04
CA GLU A 47 -52.22 -5.65 13.38
C GLU A 47 -52.30 -4.49 14.40
N TYR A 48 -52.06 -3.27 13.93
CA TYR A 48 -52.52 -2.04 14.58
C TYR A 48 -52.95 -1.04 13.49
N ASP A 49 -54.25 -0.78 13.42
CA ASP A 49 -54.89 0.32 12.73
C ASP A 49 -54.80 1.62 13.56
N SER A 50 -54.79 2.78 12.88
CA SER A 50 -55.56 3.96 13.28
C SER A 50 -55.65 4.98 12.13
N ASP A 51 -56.89 5.34 11.83
CA ASP A 51 -57.45 6.42 11.00
C ASP A 51 -56.88 7.82 11.34
N GLY A 52 -57.04 8.92 10.58
CA GLY A 52 -57.88 9.27 9.44
C GLY A 52 -57.80 10.79 9.15
N ASP A 53 -58.60 11.24 8.16
CA ASP A 53 -59.08 12.61 7.85
C ASP A 53 -58.41 13.42 6.71
N GLU A 54 -59.01 13.24 5.52
CA GLU A 54 -59.58 14.19 4.52
C GLU A 54 -59.18 15.69 4.57
N GLU A 55 -58.84 16.26 3.39
CA GLU A 55 -59.57 17.41 2.80
C GLU A 55 -59.39 17.40 1.25
N GLU A 56 -60.50 17.65 0.57
CA GLU A 56 -60.73 17.70 -0.88
C GLU A 56 -60.33 19.07 -1.46
N ASP A 57 -59.94 19.11 -2.74
CA ASP A 57 -60.20 20.27 -3.61
C ASP A 57 -60.28 19.80 -5.08
N GLU A 58 -61.49 19.86 -5.61
CA GLU A 58 -61.85 19.69 -7.02
C GLU A 58 -61.57 21.00 -7.80
N ASP A 59 -60.98 20.90 -8.99
CA ASP A 59 -61.27 21.87 -10.07
C ASP A 59 -61.26 21.17 -11.44
N ASP A 60 -62.36 21.38 -12.16
CA ASP A 60 -62.80 20.74 -13.39
C ASP A 60 -62.59 21.72 -14.57
N GLY A 61 -62.20 21.20 -15.75
CA GLY A 61 -61.83 22.03 -16.89
C GLY A 61 -61.58 21.30 -18.21
N SER A 62 -62.48 20.37 -18.57
CA SER A 62 -63.00 20.05 -19.91
C SER A 62 -62.14 20.08 -21.20
N GLU A 63 -62.19 18.94 -21.92
CA GLU A 63 -62.30 18.75 -23.39
C GLU A 63 -61.03 18.87 -24.27
N ASP A 64 -60.53 17.77 -24.85
CA ASP A 64 -61.09 17.12 -26.05
C ASP A 64 -60.36 15.79 -26.36
N GLU A 65 -61.13 14.75 -26.69
CA GLU A 65 -60.64 13.44 -27.11
C GLU A 65 -60.37 13.43 -28.62
N SER A 66 -59.17 13.00 -29.02
CA SER A 66 -59.00 12.36 -30.33
C SER A 66 -58.11 11.13 -30.20
N GLN A 67 -58.75 9.97 -30.19
CA GLN A 67 -58.14 8.66 -30.44
C GLN A 67 -57.40 8.69 -31.79
N LEU A 68 -56.17 8.16 -31.86
CA LEU A 68 -55.61 7.47 -33.03
C LEU A 68 -54.27 6.77 -32.68
N SER A 69 -54.29 5.45 -32.87
CA SER A 69 -53.20 4.47 -33.08
C SER A 69 -52.17 4.18 -31.98
N ASP A 70 -52.37 3.02 -31.35
CA ASP A 70 -51.32 2.16 -30.76
C ASP A 70 -50.33 1.71 -31.83
N ASP A 71 -49.22 2.42 -32.01
CA ASP A 71 -47.93 1.87 -32.47
C ASP A 71 -46.84 2.95 -32.32
N ASP A 72 -46.19 3.02 -31.17
CA ASP A 72 -44.80 3.50 -31.16
C ASP A 72 -44.04 2.94 -29.95
N SER A 73 -43.02 2.16 -30.26
CA SER A 73 -42.02 1.67 -29.35
C SER A 73 -41.26 2.84 -28.72
N ASN A 74 -41.81 3.41 -27.65
CA ASN A 74 -41.07 4.32 -26.80
C ASN A 74 -40.12 3.50 -25.92
N ALA A 75 -38.97 3.13 -26.50
CA ALA A 75 -37.79 2.82 -25.71
C ALA A 75 -37.60 4.00 -24.73
N PHE A 76 -37.52 3.70 -23.44
CA PHE A 76 -37.18 4.68 -22.42
C PHE A 76 -35.77 5.18 -22.73
N VAL A 77 -35.65 6.29 -23.48
CA VAL A 77 -34.36 6.92 -23.77
C VAL A 77 -33.88 7.54 -22.46
N ASP A 78 -32.87 6.93 -21.85
CA ASP A 78 -32.19 7.50 -20.70
C ASP A 78 -31.64 8.90 -21.10
N PRO A 79 -32.01 10.00 -20.42
CA PRO A 79 -31.46 11.33 -20.70
C PRO A 79 -29.93 11.42 -20.57
N TYR A 80 -29.28 10.36 -20.08
CA TYR A 80 -27.84 10.23 -19.90
C TYR A 80 -27.18 9.22 -20.84
N ASP A 81 -27.86 8.79 -21.91
CA ASP A 81 -27.29 7.93 -22.94
C ASP A 81 -26.08 8.64 -23.60
N GLU A 82 -24.88 8.11 -23.39
CA GLU A 82 -23.60 8.80 -23.64
C GLU A 82 -23.37 9.05 -25.14
N GLU A 83 -24.07 8.34 -26.03
CA GLU A 83 -24.10 8.60 -27.48
C GLU A 83 -24.72 9.96 -27.85
N THR A 84 -25.49 10.57 -26.93
CA THR A 84 -26.14 11.88 -27.14
C THR A 84 -25.38 13.06 -26.52
N LEU A 85 -24.37 12.79 -25.68
CA LEU A 85 -23.62 13.83 -24.97
C LEU A 85 -22.42 14.34 -25.80
N PRO A 86 -22.10 15.65 -25.72
CA PRO A 86 -20.89 16.17 -26.35
C PRO A 86 -19.61 15.55 -25.77
N GLU A 87 -18.55 15.43 -26.58
CA GLU A 87 -17.24 14.89 -26.16
C GLU A 87 -16.64 15.61 -24.93
N TYR A 88 -17.00 16.89 -24.72
CA TYR A 88 -16.53 17.72 -23.62
C TYR A 88 -17.42 17.66 -22.35
N ALA A 89 -18.39 16.75 -22.31
CA ALA A 89 -19.23 16.54 -21.13
C ALA A 89 -18.40 16.04 -19.93
N CYS A 90 -18.79 16.47 -18.73
CA CYS A 90 -18.18 16.01 -17.50
C CYS A 90 -18.36 14.51 -17.34
N ARG A 91 -17.25 13.76 -17.23
CA ARG A 91 -17.28 12.29 -17.15
C ARG A 91 -17.89 11.73 -15.86
N TYR A 92 -18.16 12.57 -14.86
CA TYR A 92 -18.94 12.18 -13.68
C TYR A 92 -20.43 12.42 -13.88
N CYS A 93 -20.83 13.69 -13.96
CA CYS A 93 -22.24 14.07 -13.86
C CYS A 93 -22.91 14.47 -15.19
N GLY A 94 -22.18 14.47 -16.30
CA GLY A 94 -22.70 14.79 -17.64
C GLY A 94 -22.88 16.28 -17.95
N ILE A 95 -22.48 17.20 -17.05
CA ILE A 95 -22.53 18.65 -17.31
C ILE A 95 -21.63 19.01 -18.49
N HIS A 96 -22.19 19.69 -19.47
CA HIS A 96 -21.53 20.05 -20.73
C HIS A 96 -21.75 21.53 -21.09
N ASP A 97 -21.84 22.42 -20.10
CA ASP A 97 -21.75 23.87 -20.37
C ASP A 97 -20.27 24.22 -20.63
N PRO A 98 -19.92 24.76 -21.82
CA PRO A 98 -18.55 25.14 -22.18
C PRO A 98 -17.83 26.02 -21.16
N SER A 99 -18.57 26.85 -20.43
CA SER A 99 -18.01 27.76 -19.44
C SER A 99 -17.74 27.09 -18.08
N CYS A 100 -18.25 25.88 -17.86
CA CYS A 100 -18.17 25.16 -16.59
C CYS A 100 -17.24 23.95 -16.63
N VAL A 101 -16.72 23.57 -17.80
CA VAL A 101 -15.88 22.38 -18.00
C VAL A 101 -14.44 22.73 -18.38
N ALA A 102 -13.51 21.86 -18.00
CA ALA A 102 -12.14 21.89 -18.49
C ALA A 102 -11.60 20.46 -18.63
N LYS A 103 -10.55 20.31 -19.43
CA LYS A 103 -9.93 19.05 -19.79
C LYS A 103 -8.68 18.80 -18.95
N CYS A 104 -8.55 17.61 -18.39
CA CYS A 104 -7.27 17.12 -17.90
C CYS A 104 -6.43 16.70 -19.10
N VAL A 105 -5.25 17.30 -19.27
CA VAL A 105 -4.43 17.10 -20.47
C VAL A 105 -3.93 15.65 -20.56
N GLU A 106 -3.54 15.08 -19.43
CA GLU A 106 -2.96 13.74 -19.34
C GLU A 106 -3.99 12.64 -19.61
N THR A 107 -5.17 12.70 -19.01
CA THR A 107 -6.23 11.68 -19.21
C THR A 107 -7.11 11.96 -20.42
N ARG A 108 -7.02 13.17 -20.98
CA ARG A 108 -7.88 13.70 -22.05
C ARG A 108 -9.38 13.71 -21.72
N LYS A 109 -9.74 13.54 -20.44
CA LYS A 109 -11.13 13.54 -19.96
C LYS A 109 -11.55 14.95 -19.52
N TRP A 110 -12.84 15.26 -19.69
CA TRP A 110 -13.44 16.54 -19.32
C TRP A 110 -14.18 16.46 -17.98
N PHE A 111 -14.07 17.51 -17.18
CA PHE A 111 -14.72 17.60 -15.88
C PHE A 111 -15.24 19.01 -15.61
N CYS A 112 -16.38 19.09 -14.93
CA CYS A 112 -16.96 20.37 -14.54
C CYS A 112 -16.40 20.90 -13.22
N ASN A 113 -16.66 22.17 -12.91
CA ASN A 113 -16.30 22.81 -11.64
C ASN A 113 -17.41 22.71 -10.56
N ALA A 114 -18.34 21.76 -10.67
CA ALA A 114 -19.37 21.49 -9.64
C ALA A 114 -18.78 20.76 -8.43
N THR A 115 -19.24 21.09 -7.23
CA THR A 115 -18.83 20.42 -5.98
C THR A 115 -19.56 19.10 -5.76
N CYS A 116 -18.82 18.06 -5.36
CA CYS A 116 -19.40 16.77 -5.01
C CYS A 116 -20.24 16.86 -3.71
N ALA A 117 -21.35 16.13 -3.65
CA ALA A 117 -22.06 15.90 -2.40
C ALA A 117 -21.14 15.17 -1.39
N GLY A 118 -20.95 15.74 -0.21
CA GLY A 118 -20.07 15.17 0.84
C GLY A 118 -18.69 15.84 1.01
N GLY A 119 -18.39 16.93 0.31
CA GLY A 119 -17.23 17.80 0.63
C GLY A 119 -15.90 17.44 -0.04
N GLY A 120 -15.91 16.59 -1.08
CA GLY A 120 -14.72 16.13 -1.83
C GLY A 120 -14.04 17.14 -2.75
N GLY A 121 -14.56 18.37 -2.87
CA GLY A 121 -14.10 19.36 -3.85
C GLY A 121 -14.86 19.29 -5.18
N SER A 122 -14.45 20.09 -6.16
CA SER A 122 -15.07 20.08 -7.49
C SER A 122 -14.74 18.80 -8.27
N HIS A 123 -15.58 18.38 -9.23
CA HIS A 123 -15.32 17.20 -10.07
C HIS A 123 -13.94 17.23 -10.73
N LEU A 124 -13.55 18.38 -11.30
CA LEU A 124 -12.22 18.56 -11.89
C LEU A 124 -11.09 18.43 -10.86
N VAL A 125 -11.20 19.10 -9.70
CA VAL A 125 -10.15 19.02 -8.67
C VAL A 125 -10.06 17.62 -8.06
N ASN A 126 -11.19 16.97 -7.81
CA ASN A 126 -11.24 15.60 -7.29
C ASN A 126 -10.54 14.65 -8.27
N HIS A 127 -10.79 14.80 -9.58
CA HIS A 127 -10.09 14.02 -10.59
C HIS A 127 -8.58 14.24 -10.59
N LEU A 128 -8.14 15.50 -10.72
CA LEU A 128 -6.71 15.83 -10.74
C LEU A 128 -5.94 15.29 -9.53
N VAL A 129 -6.55 15.36 -8.34
CA VAL A 129 -5.95 14.84 -7.10
C VAL A 129 -5.85 13.30 -7.13
N ARG A 130 -6.92 12.60 -7.55
CA ARG A 130 -6.97 11.13 -7.56
C ARG A 130 -6.09 10.53 -8.64
N SER A 131 -6.14 11.10 -9.84
CA SER A 131 -5.34 10.67 -10.99
C SER A 131 -3.89 11.16 -10.93
N ARG A 132 -3.52 11.95 -9.90
CA ARG A 132 -2.20 12.58 -9.72
C ARG A 132 -1.77 13.47 -10.90
N ASN A 133 -2.72 14.04 -11.61
CA ASN A 133 -2.47 14.95 -12.74
C ASN A 133 -2.57 16.41 -12.30
N ASN A 134 -1.99 17.33 -13.09
CA ASN A 134 -1.96 18.73 -12.69
C ASN A 134 -2.14 19.72 -13.85
N GLN A 135 -2.22 19.25 -15.09
CA GLN A 135 -2.39 20.12 -16.26
C GLN A 135 -3.85 20.21 -16.67
N VAL A 136 -4.30 21.45 -16.84
CA VAL A 136 -5.69 21.75 -17.22
C VAL A 136 -5.70 22.60 -18.48
N GLN A 137 -6.55 22.20 -19.41
CA GLN A 137 -6.83 22.91 -20.66
C GLN A 137 -8.27 23.40 -20.65
N LEU A 138 -8.47 24.67 -21.00
CA LEU A 138 -9.79 25.29 -21.03
C LEU A 138 -10.55 24.93 -22.32
N HIS A 139 -11.87 25.05 -22.27
CA HIS A 139 -12.71 24.86 -23.46
C HIS A 139 -12.44 25.93 -24.54
N PRO A 140 -12.52 25.62 -25.85
CA PRO A 140 -12.34 26.61 -26.92
C PRO A 140 -13.25 27.84 -26.84
N GLU A 141 -14.45 27.69 -26.28
CA GLU A 141 -15.42 28.78 -26.04
C GLU A 141 -15.24 29.48 -24.68
N SER A 142 -14.24 29.10 -23.90
CA SER A 142 -13.87 29.79 -22.67
C SER A 142 -13.44 31.23 -22.96
N PRO A 143 -13.59 32.19 -22.01
CA PRO A 143 -13.07 33.55 -22.16
C PRO A 143 -11.59 33.63 -22.54
N LEU A 144 -10.79 32.58 -22.25
CA LEU A 144 -9.37 32.49 -22.59
C LEU A 144 -9.08 31.53 -23.76
N GLY A 145 -10.12 31.02 -24.42
CA GLY A 145 -10.01 30.08 -25.54
C GLY A 145 -9.39 28.73 -25.17
N ASP A 146 -8.97 28.01 -26.21
CA ASP A 146 -8.34 26.69 -26.12
C ASP A 146 -6.88 26.79 -25.61
N THR A 147 -6.72 27.07 -24.33
CA THR A 147 -5.42 27.36 -23.71
C THR A 147 -5.13 26.37 -22.57
N VAL A 148 -3.91 25.84 -22.57
CA VAL A 148 -3.35 25.09 -21.43
C VAL A 148 -2.83 26.09 -20.40
N LEU A 149 -3.27 25.97 -19.15
CA LEU A 149 -2.86 26.87 -18.08
C LEU A 149 -1.36 26.71 -17.77
N GLU A 150 -0.59 27.78 -17.92
CA GLU A 150 0.84 27.76 -17.63
C GLU A 150 1.35 29.07 -17.03
N CYS A 151 2.46 28.99 -16.30
CA CYS A 151 3.15 30.15 -15.74
C CYS A 151 3.81 30.95 -16.87
N TYR A 152 3.47 32.24 -16.96
CA TYR A 152 4.04 33.14 -17.97
C TYR A 152 5.58 33.18 -17.95
N ASN A 153 6.21 33.04 -16.78
CA ASN A 153 7.67 33.17 -16.66
C ASN A 153 8.44 31.86 -16.87
N CYS A 154 7.97 30.73 -16.35
CA CYS A 154 8.70 29.45 -16.37
C CYS A 154 8.00 28.33 -17.13
N ALA A 155 6.87 28.63 -17.79
CA ALA A 155 6.03 27.67 -18.52
C ALA A 155 5.58 26.44 -17.68
N SER A 156 5.59 26.55 -16.35
CA SER A 156 5.09 25.50 -15.46
C SER A 156 3.58 25.35 -15.63
N LYS A 157 3.11 24.14 -15.95
CA LYS A 157 1.70 23.82 -16.24
C LYS A 157 0.90 23.25 -15.07
N ASN A 158 1.54 23.14 -13.90
CA ASN A 158 0.88 22.60 -12.71
C ASN A 158 -0.13 23.62 -12.12
N SER A 159 -1.41 23.34 -12.34
CA SER A 159 -2.53 24.21 -11.96
C SER A 159 -2.64 24.47 -10.45
N PHE A 160 -2.12 23.59 -9.60
CA PHE A 160 -2.16 23.73 -8.14
C PHE A 160 -1.14 24.75 -7.60
N VAL A 161 -0.09 25.05 -8.36
CA VAL A 161 0.92 26.06 -7.98
C VAL A 161 0.76 27.36 -8.76
N LEU A 162 -0.15 27.39 -9.73
CA LEU A 162 -0.50 28.59 -10.48
C LEU A 162 -1.44 29.49 -9.67
N GLY A 163 -1.23 30.78 -9.85
CA GLY A 163 -2.13 31.82 -9.38
C GLY A 163 -2.14 32.97 -10.37
N PHE A 164 -3.09 33.88 -10.19
CA PHE A 164 -3.14 35.11 -10.97
C PHE A 164 -2.61 36.28 -10.16
N VAL A 165 -2.01 37.24 -10.86
CA VAL A 165 -1.58 38.53 -10.33
C VAL A 165 -2.21 39.63 -11.17
N PRO A 166 -2.87 40.64 -10.57
CA PRO A 166 -3.38 41.78 -11.31
C PRO A 166 -2.25 42.74 -11.69
N ALA A 167 -2.38 43.38 -12.86
CA ALA A 167 -1.51 44.49 -13.25
C ALA A 167 -1.89 45.79 -12.52
N SER A 168 -0.91 46.61 -12.17
CA SER A 168 -1.10 47.81 -11.33
C SER A 168 -1.94 48.93 -11.96
N SER A 169 -2.12 48.89 -13.29
CA SER A 169 -2.75 49.97 -14.06
C SER A 169 -3.75 49.48 -15.13
N SER A 170 -4.01 48.17 -15.22
CA SER A 170 -4.92 47.60 -16.21
C SER A 170 -5.74 46.44 -15.65
N SER A 171 -6.88 46.13 -16.25
CA SER A 171 -7.71 44.96 -15.90
C SER A 171 -7.13 43.63 -16.41
N VAL A 172 -5.83 43.60 -16.72
CA VAL A 172 -5.14 42.41 -17.22
C VAL A 172 -4.63 41.59 -16.03
N VAL A 173 -4.86 40.28 -16.10
CA VAL A 173 -4.35 39.32 -15.13
C VAL A 173 -3.27 38.46 -15.79
N VAL A 174 -2.21 38.16 -15.05
CA VAL A 174 -1.11 37.29 -15.51
C VAL A 174 -1.04 36.04 -14.64
N LEU A 175 -0.88 34.88 -15.28
CA LEU A 175 -0.69 33.61 -14.58
C LEU A 175 0.78 33.42 -14.20
N LEU A 176 1.05 33.29 -12.90
CA LEU A 176 2.39 33.04 -12.37
C LEU A 176 2.35 31.94 -11.33
N CYS A 177 3.36 31.07 -11.33
CA CYS A 177 3.51 30.09 -10.26
C CYS A 177 4.06 30.75 -8.99
N ARG A 178 3.69 30.19 -7.84
CA ARG A 178 4.11 30.69 -6.52
C ARG A 178 5.63 30.88 -6.40
N VAL A 179 6.38 29.90 -6.92
CA VAL A 179 7.86 29.92 -6.90
C VAL A 179 8.41 31.11 -7.66
N CYS A 180 7.91 31.42 -8.86
CA CYS A 180 8.41 32.55 -9.63
C CYS A 180 8.16 33.88 -8.92
N VAL A 181 6.98 34.06 -8.31
CA VAL A 181 6.64 35.28 -7.56
C VAL A 181 7.60 35.52 -6.39
N GLU A 182 8.03 34.45 -5.72
CA GLU A 182 8.91 34.55 -4.55
C GLU A 182 10.40 34.64 -4.90
N THR A 183 10.83 33.98 -5.98
CA THR A 183 12.26 33.75 -6.25
C THR A 183 12.84 34.58 -7.39
N VAL A 184 12.02 35.15 -8.28
CA VAL A 184 12.51 35.89 -9.46
C VAL A 184 12.45 37.40 -9.20
N PRO A 185 13.57 38.06 -8.89
CA PRO A 185 13.56 39.48 -8.55
C PRO A 185 13.16 40.38 -9.73
N ALA A 186 13.48 39.95 -10.96
CA ALA A 186 13.17 40.68 -12.19
C ALA A 186 11.66 40.87 -12.43
N LEU A 187 10.80 40.06 -11.80
CA LEU A 187 9.35 40.25 -11.87
C LEU A 187 8.88 41.48 -11.09
N LYS A 188 9.70 42.01 -10.15
CA LYS A 188 9.39 43.22 -9.38
C LYS A 188 9.55 44.50 -10.19
N ASP A 189 10.29 44.42 -11.30
CA ASP A 189 10.50 45.54 -12.23
C ASP A 189 9.39 45.63 -13.29
N MET A 190 8.43 44.69 -13.28
CA MET A 190 7.22 44.71 -14.10
C MET A 190 6.09 45.45 -13.36
N ASP A 191 5.14 46.04 -14.11
CA ASP A 191 3.97 46.75 -13.56
C ASP A 191 2.89 45.79 -12.99
N TRP A 192 3.30 44.83 -12.15
CA TRP A 192 2.42 43.80 -11.55
C TRP A 192 2.41 43.88 -10.02
N GLU A 193 1.23 43.70 -9.42
CA GLU A 193 1.07 43.74 -7.97
C GLU A 193 1.35 42.36 -7.36
N LEU A 194 2.60 41.93 -7.37
CA LEU A 194 3.03 40.59 -6.90
C LEU A 194 2.55 40.22 -5.48
N GLY A 195 2.31 41.21 -4.62
CA GLY A 195 1.75 41.02 -3.28
C GLY A 195 0.29 40.55 -3.26
N GLN A 196 -0.44 40.70 -4.37
CA GLN A 196 -1.80 40.23 -4.58
C GLN A 196 -1.84 38.96 -5.43
N TRP A 197 -0.90 38.04 -5.21
CA TRP A 197 -0.98 36.72 -5.82
C TRP A 197 -2.12 35.91 -5.20
N HIS A 198 -3.01 35.37 -6.03
CA HIS A 198 -4.14 34.55 -5.61
C HIS A 198 -4.10 33.20 -6.35
N PRO A 199 -4.20 32.05 -5.63
CA PRO A 199 -4.15 30.73 -6.26
C PRO A 199 -5.36 30.50 -7.18
N LEU A 200 -5.17 29.78 -8.28
CA LEU A 200 -6.24 29.43 -9.23
C LEU A 200 -7.25 28.43 -8.66
N VAL A 201 -6.83 27.62 -7.69
CA VAL A 201 -7.68 26.66 -6.98
C VAL A 201 -7.86 27.16 -5.54
N GLN A 202 -9.11 27.40 -5.15
CA GLN A 202 -9.51 27.86 -3.82
C GLN A 202 -10.69 27.03 -3.34
N ASP A 203 -10.73 26.66 -2.05
CA ASP A 203 -11.79 25.82 -1.48
C ASP A 203 -12.08 24.54 -2.31
N ARG A 204 -11.01 23.93 -2.84
CA ARG A 204 -11.05 22.72 -3.69
C ARG A 204 -11.85 22.88 -5.00
N LYS A 205 -11.97 24.11 -5.53
CA LYS A 205 -12.56 24.42 -6.84
C LYS A 205 -11.71 25.44 -7.60
N PHE A 206 -11.82 25.46 -8.92
CA PHE A 206 -11.21 26.50 -9.72
C PHE A 206 -11.97 27.82 -9.56
N LEU A 207 -11.27 28.95 -9.73
CA LEU A 207 -11.89 30.27 -9.62
C LEU A 207 -13.04 30.44 -10.64
N PRO A 208 -14.21 30.96 -10.23
CA PRO A 208 -15.40 31.04 -11.09
C PRO A 208 -15.23 31.89 -12.35
N TRP A 209 -14.32 32.87 -12.35
CA TRP A 209 -14.04 33.69 -13.54
C TRP A 209 -13.21 32.93 -14.59
N LEU A 210 -12.51 31.87 -14.18
CA LEU A 210 -11.71 31.01 -15.04
C LEU A 210 -12.52 29.81 -15.53
N ILE A 211 -13.17 29.11 -14.60
CA ILE A 211 -14.10 28.01 -14.89
C ILE A 211 -15.33 28.23 -14.02
N LYS A 212 -16.48 28.54 -14.63
CA LYS A 212 -17.71 28.85 -13.90
C LYS A 212 -18.18 27.63 -13.10
N VAL A 213 -18.80 27.90 -11.95
CA VAL A 213 -19.51 26.87 -11.21
C VAL A 213 -20.91 26.73 -11.86
N PRO A 214 -21.35 25.50 -12.19
CA PRO A 214 -22.69 25.27 -12.74
C PRO A 214 -23.79 25.84 -11.85
N SER A 215 -24.83 26.40 -12.46
CA SER A 215 -26.00 26.90 -11.74
C SER A 215 -26.84 25.78 -11.14
N ASP A 216 -27.64 26.07 -10.12
CA ASP A 216 -28.54 25.07 -9.48
C ASP A 216 -29.47 24.38 -10.48
N LYS A 217 -29.93 25.10 -11.52
CA LYS A 217 -30.75 24.53 -12.59
C LYS A 217 -30.01 23.47 -13.42
N LEU A 218 -28.69 23.64 -13.61
CA LEU A 218 -27.85 22.65 -14.29
C LEU A 218 -27.54 21.47 -13.36
N LEU A 219 -27.31 21.72 -12.08
CA LEU A 219 -27.05 20.67 -11.09
C LEU A 219 -28.26 19.75 -10.90
N LEU A 220 -29.49 20.30 -10.85
CA LEU A 220 -30.73 19.52 -10.76
C LEU A 220 -30.97 18.59 -11.96
N ARG A 221 -30.34 18.85 -13.10
CA ARG A 221 -30.45 18.05 -14.33
C ARG A 221 -29.23 17.15 -14.54
N ALA A 222 -28.15 17.37 -13.81
CA ALA A 222 -26.96 16.55 -13.88
C ALA A 222 -27.20 15.20 -13.21
N ARG A 223 -26.46 14.17 -13.61
CA ARG A 223 -26.48 12.87 -12.93
C ARG A 223 -26.04 13.09 -11.48
N ASP A 224 -26.83 12.61 -10.53
CA ASP A 224 -26.47 12.64 -9.12
C ASP A 224 -25.41 11.55 -8.87
N VAL A 225 -24.21 11.99 -8.52
CA VAL A 225 -23.07 11.10 -8.33
C VAL A 225 -22.55 11.25 -6.91
N SER A 226 -22.59 10.13 -6.17
CA SER A 226 -21.99 10.07 -4.84
C SER A 226 -20.47 10.04 -4.90
N GLN A 227 -19.83 10.49 -3.82
CA GLN A 227 -18.37 10.40 -3.70
C GLN A 227 -17.86 8.95 -3.83
N ALA A 228 -18.62 7.95 -3.35
CA ALA A 228 -18.24 6.54 -3.47
C ALA A 228 -18.22 6.07 -4.92
N GLN A 229 -19.23 6.43 -5.72
CA GLN A 229 -19.29 6.11 -7.15
C GLN A 229 -18.13 6.77 -7.93
N ILE A 230 -17.78 8.03 -7.59
CA ILE A 230 -16.61 8.68 -8.19
C ILE A 230 -15.33 7.89 -7.87
N ASN A 231 -15.17 7.43 -6.62
CA ASN A 231 -14.00 6.67 -6.22
C ASN A 231 -13.90 5.35 -6.99
N LYS A 232 -15.02 4.62 -7.11
CA LYS A 232 -15.10 3.35 -7.84
C LYS A 232 -14.77 3.56 -9.33
N LEU A 233 -15.25 4.64 -9.94
CA LEU A 233 -14.99 4.95 -11.34
C LEU A 233 -13.52 5.34 -11.60
N GLU A 234 -12.92 6.13 -10.71
CA GLU A 234 -11.51 6.48 -10.78
C GLU A 234 -10.60 5.26 -10.63
N GLU A 235 -10.98 4.31 -9.78
CA GLU A 235 -10.26 3.04 -9.64
C GLU A 235 -10.39 2.19 -10.91
N LEU A 236 -11.60 2.10 -11.46
CA LEU A 236 -11.86 1.38 -12.71
C LEU A 236 -11.01 1.95 -13.86
N TRP A 237 -10.91 3.28 -13.98
CA TRP A 237 -10.09 3.97 -14.99
C TRP A 237 -8.60 3.67 -14.93
N LYS A 238 -8.06 3.16 -13.81
CA LYS A 238 -6.66 2.71 -13.77
C LYS A 238 -6.43 1.47 -14.63
N SER A 239 -7.43 0.61 -14.74
CA SER A 239 -7.38 -0.64 -15.50
C SER A 239 -8.05 -0.54 -16.87
N GLU A 240 -9.18 0.17 -16.94
CA GLU A 240 -10.00 0.37 -18.14
C GLU A 240 -10.20 1.88 -18.37
N PRO A 241 -9.28 2.58 -19.05
CA PRO A 241 -9.32 4.04 -19.18
C PRO A 241 -10.57 4.60 -19.89
N GLU A 242 -11.23 3.77 -20.70
CA GLU A 242 -12.45 4.13 -21.43
C GLU A 242 -13.75 3.71 -20.71
N ALA A 243 -13.66 3.13 -19.51
CA ALA A 243 -14.83 2.72 -18.75
C ALA A 243 -15.79 3.89 -18.50
N GLN A 244 -17.07 3.59 -18.50
CA GLN A 244 -18.16 4.53 -18.36
C GLN A 244 -18.81 4.40 -16.99
N PHE A 245 -19.68 5.35 -16.66
CA PHE A 245 -20.39 5.32 -15.38
C PHE A 245 -21.29 4.09 -15.21
N LEU A 246 -21.84 3.58 -16.31
CA LEU A 246 -22.67 2.36 -16.35
C LEU A 246 -21.85 1.08 -16.07
N ASP A 247 -20.53 1.11 -16.29
CA ASP A 247 -19.67 -0.02 -15.99
C ASP A 247 -19.47 -0.23 -14.48
N LEU A 248 -19.92 0.71 -13.63
CA LEU A 248 -19.89 0.55 -12.17
C LEU A 248 -20.82 -0.55 -11.67
N ASP A 249 -21.83 -0.91 -12.45
CA ASP A 249 -22.83 -1.94 -12.14
C ASP A 249 -22.39 -3.33 -12.61
N ARG A 250 -21.20 -3.46 -13.22
CA ARG A 250 -20.63 -4.75 -13.65
C ARG A 250 -20.23 -5.60 -12.41
N PRO A 251 -20.63 -6.89 -12.35
CA PRO A 251 -20.38 -7.76 -11.19
C PRO A 251 -18.90 -8.07 -10.94
N ASP A 252 -18.04 -7.81 -11.93
CA ASP A 252 -16.58 -7.95 -11.89
C ASP A 252 -15.85 -6.72 -11.30
N VAL A 253 -16.54 -5.60 -11.09
CA VAL A 253 -15.98 -4.42 -10.42
C VAL A 253 -16.13 -4.60 -8.90
N VAL A 254 -15.06 -5.06 -8.27
CA VAL A 254 -14.97 -5.33 -6.82
C VAL A 254 -15.59 -4.18 -6.03
N ASP A 255 -16.65 -4.48 -5.31
CA ASP A 255 -17.36 -3.52 -4.49
C ASP A 255 -16.58 -3.33 -3.18
N GLU A 256 -15.97 -2.16 -2.95
CA GLU A 256 -15.31 -1.84 -1.66
C GLU A 256 -16.28 -1.96 -0.46
N THR A 257 -17.59 -1.98 -0.73
CA THR A 257 -18.70 -2.21 0.20
C THR A 257 -18.83 -3.66 0.70
N GLU A 258 -18.12 -4.63 0.15
CA GLU A 258 -18.15 -6.04 0.61
C GLU A 258 -17.11 -6.39 1.69
N LEU A 259 -16.22 -5.47 2.07
CA LEU A 259 -15.21 -5.77 3.09
C LEU A 259 -15.80 -5.67 4.49
N ALA A 260 -15.85 -6.81 5.17
CA ALA A 260 -16.22 -6.87 6.58
C ALA A 260 -15.21 -6.06 7.42
N PRO A 261 -15.69 -5.20 8.34
CA PRO A 261 -14.80 -4.43 9.21
C PRO A 261 -14.05 -5.35 10.17
N THR A 262 -12.86 -4.91 10.59
CA THR A 262 -12.13 -5.59 11.67
C THR A 262 -12.94 -5.56 12.97
N GLN A 263 -12.91 -6.67 13.71
CA GLN A 263 -13.72 -6.87 14.90
C GLN A 263 -12.83 -6.99 16.15
N LEU A 264 -13.42 -6.74 17.32
CA LEU A 264 -12.78 -7.00 18.62
C LEU A 264 -12.85 -8.48 19.01
N HIS A 265 -13.83 -9.20 18.46
CA HIS A 265 -14.10 -10.60 18.72
C HIS A 265 -14.32 -11.31 17.39
N TYR A 266 -13.81 -12.52 17.25
CA TYR A 266 -13.94 -13.33 16.05
C TYR A 266 -14.41 -14.72 16.44
N GLU A 267 -15.40 -15.30 15.74
CA GLU A 267 -15.93 -16.63 16.05
C GLU A 267 -14.87 -17.75 16.04
N ASP A 268 -14.00 -17.75 15.03
CA ASP A 268 -12.92 -18.72 14.87
C ASP A 268 -11.80 -18.17 13.95
N GLY A 269 -10.78 -18.99 13.70
CA GLY A 269 -9.65 -18.67 12.83
C GLY A 269 -10.06 -18.47 11.36
N TYR A 270 -11.13 -19.12 10.87
CA TYR A 270 -11.65 -18.91 9.52
C TYR A 270 -12.30 -17.54 9.39
N HIS A 271 -13.13 -17.14 10.35
CA HIS A 271 -13.72 -15.81 10.41
C HIS A 271 -12.63 -14.72 10.50
N TYR A 272 -11.59 -14.94 11.33
CA TYR A 272 -10.44 -14.04 11.39
C TYR A 272 -9.71 -13.92 10.04
N GLN A 273 -9.46 -15.05 9.38
CA GLN A 273 -8.83 -15.08 8.05
C GLN A 273 -9.71 -14.38 7.00
N ASN A 274 -11.01 -14.65 6.96
CA ASN A 274 -11.93 -14.10 5.97
C ASN A 274 -12.02 -12.56 6.05
N ILE A 275 -11.81 -11.98 7.24
CA ILE A 275 -11.77 -10.53 7.42
C ILE A 275 -10.39 -9.96 7.08
N LEU A 276 -9.29 -10.56 7.55
CA LEU A 276 -7.95 -9.96 7.39
C LEU A 276 -7.29 -10.28 6.04
N ALA A 277 -7.54 -11.43 5.44
CA ALA A 277 -6.90 -11.83 4.19
C ALA A 277 -7.23 -10.87 3.03
N PRO A 278 -8.48 -10.42 2.83
CA PRO A 278 -8.79 -9.39 1.82
C PRO A 278 -8.07 -8.06 2.07
N LEU A 279 -7.92 -7.63 3.33
CA LEU A 279 -7.21 -6.40 3.67
C LEU A 279 -5.71 -6.50 3.33
N VAL A 280 -5.09 -7.65 3.63
CA VAL A 280 -3.69 -7.91 3.24
C VAL A 280 -3.53 -7.92 1.73
N LYS A 281 -4.51 -8.47 1.00
CA LYS A 281 -4.51 -8.48 -0.47
C LYS A 281 -4.63 -7.06 -1.04
N MET A 282 -5.54 -6.25 -0.52
CA MET A 282 -5.69 -4.85 -0.94
C MET A 282 -4.39 -4.06 -0.75
N GLU A 283 -3.73 -4.19 0.41
CA GLU A 283 -2.44 -3.54 0.64
C GLU A 283 -1.36 -4.05 -0.32
N ALA A 284 -1.36 -5.35 -0.63
CA ALA A 284 -0.43 -5.95 -1.59
C ALA A 284 -0.62 -5.39 -3.00
N ASP A 285 -1.87 -5.34 -3.47
CA ASP A 285 -2.24 -4.82 -4.78
C ASP A 285 -1.94 -3.31 -4.88
N TYR A 286 -2.22 -2.56 -3.81
CA TYR A 286 -1.89 -1.14 -3.71
C TYR A 286 -0.38 -0.87 -3.73
N ASP A 287 0.41 -1.61 -2.94
CA ASP A 287 1.88 -1.51 -2.94
C ASP A 287 2.46 -1.88 -4.31
N ARG A 288 1.90 -2.91 -4.95
CA ARG A 288 2.28 -3.32 -6.31
C ARG A 288 2.04 -2.20 -7.33
N GLN A 289 0.83 -1.64 -7.37
CA GLN A 289 0.49 -0.53 -8.27
C GLN A 289 1.42 0.67 -8.05
N ILE A 290 1.70 1.03 -6.80
CA ILE A 290 2.63 2.11 -6.50
C ILE A 290 4.02 1.79 -7.04
N LYS A 291 4.58 0.61 -6.77
CA LYS A 291 5.93 0.29 -7.23
C LYS A 291 6.02 0.23 -8.75
N GLU A 292 5.06 -0.38 -9.41
CA GLU A 292 5.01 -0.47 -10.88
C GLU A 292 4.86 0.92 -11.53
N SER A 293 4.21 1.88 -10.86
CA SER A 293 4.07 3.27 -11.35
C SER A 293 5.33 4.14 -11.25
N LEU A 294 6.36 3.68 -10.53
CA LEU A 294 7.60 4.44 -10.30
C LEU A 294 8.67 4.19 -11.36
N SER A 295 8.32 3.62 -12.52
CA SER A 295 9.29 3.43 -13.61
C SER A 295 9.80 4.78 -14.11
N GLU A 296 11.12 4.93 -14.19
CA GLU A 296 11.77 6.17 -14.64
C GLU A 296 12.49 5.91 -15.96
N GLU A 297 12.28 6.79 -16.94
CA GLU A 297 12.84 6.68 -18.29
C GLU A 297 13.98 7.67 -18.53
N SER A 298 14.69 7.49 -19.64
CA SER A 298 15.77 8.38 -20.09
C SER A 298 16.88 8.60 -19.04
N ILE A 299 17.22 7.55 -18.30
CA ILE A 299 18.26 7.56 -17.27
C ILE A 299 19.65 7.37 -17.90
N SER A 300 20.61 8.18 -17.46
CA SER A 300 22.03 8.00 -17.80
C SER A 300 22.68 7.04 -16.80
N VAL A 301 23.37 6.02 -17.30
CA VAL A 301 24.03 4.96 -16.53
C VAL A 301 25.52 4.95 -16.80
N ARG A 302 26.31 4.91 -15.72
CA ARG A 302 27.75 4.66 -15.75
C ARG A 302 28.04 3.23 -15.33
N TRP A 303 28.74 2.48 -16.18
CA TRP A 303 29.11 1.09 -15.91
C TRP A 303 30.50 0.99 -15.27
N GLU A 304 30.59 0.25 -14.18
CA GLU A 304 31.85 -0.03 -13.47
C GLU A 304 31.97 -1.51 -13.11
N LYS A 305 33.19 -1.95 -12.83
CA LYS A 305 33.50 -3.28 -12.31
C LYS A 305 33.80 -3.18 -10.82
N SER A 306 33.06 -3.92 -10.00
CA SER A 306 33.38 -4.07 -8.58
C SER A 306 34.74 -4.77 -8.38
N LEU A 307 35.28 -4.66 -7.16
CA LEU A 307 36.49 -5.40 -6.75
C LEU A 307 36.36 -6.93 -6.93
N ALA A 308 35.13 -7.45 -6.90
CA ALA A 308 34.81 -8.86 -7.12
C ALA A 308 34.55 -9.19 -8.61
N GLY A 309 34.81 -8.27 -9.55
CA GLY A 309 34.62 -8.47 -10.98
C GLY A 309 33.16 -8.41 -11.48
N LYS A 310 32.19 -8.22 -10.57
CA LYS A 310 30.77 -8.02 -10.91
C LYS A 310 30.52 -6.65 -11.53
N ASN A 311 29.53 -6.56 -12.41
CA ASN A 311 29.13 -5.32 -13.05
C ASN A 311 28.25 -4.47 -12.14
N VAL A 312 28.53 -3.18 -12.08
CA VAL A 312 27.80 -2.20 -11.29
C VAL A 312 27.33 -1.08 -12.21
N ALA A 313 26.04 -0.78 -12.19
CA ALA A 313 25.46 0.38 -12.86
C ALA A 313 25.28 1.50 -11.83
N THR A 314 25.87 2.66 -12.08
CA THR A 314 25.69 3.86 -11.26
C THR A 314 24.84 4.87 -12.02
N PHE A 315 23.75 5.33 -11.40
CA PHE A 315 22.84 6.31 -11.99
C PHE A 315 22.20 7.18 -10.92
N SER A 316 21.58 8.28 -11.34
CA SER A 316 20.76 9.14 -10.47
C SER A 316 19.48 9.50 -11.21
N PHE A 317 18.41 9.80 -10.47
CA PHE A 317 17.17 10.29 -11.07
C PHE A 317 17.28 11.81 -11.29
N GLY A 318 16.97 12.27 -12.51
CA GLY A 318 17.09 13.67 -12.90
C GLY A 318 15.81 14.48 -12.67
N GLY A 319 15.88 15.53 -11.84
CA GLY A 319 14.86 16.60 -11.75
C GLY A 319 13.61 16.29 -10.92
N ARG A 320 13.12 17.29 -10.14
CA ARG A 320 11.89 17.41 -9.28
C ARG A 320 11.42 16.23 -8.40
N HIS A 321 11.84 15.01 -8.65
CA HIS A 321 11.74 13.83 -7.83
C HIS A 321 13.07 13.68 -7.10
N SER A 322 13.32 14.54 -6.12
CA SER A 322 14.44 14.34 -5.20
C SER A 322 14.31 12.97 -4.55
N ALA A 323 15.44 12.43 -4.07
CA ALA A 323 15.59 11.14 -3.39
C ALA A 323 14.58 10.84 -2.24
N GLU A 324 13.70 11.78 -1.89
CA GLU A 324 12.59 11.59 -0.96
C GLU A 324 11.40 10.82 -1.56
N GLN A 325 11.21 10.82 -2.89
CA GLN A 325 10.11 10.10 -3.56
C GLN A 325 10.49 8.70 -4.04
N SER A 326 11.74 8.50 -4.46
CA SER A 326 12.28 7.17 -4.77
C SER A 326 12.60 6.47 -3.45
N ARG A 327 11.62 5.77 -2.88
CA ARG A 327 11.74 4.96 -1.64
C ARG A 327 12.67 3.74 -1.80
N ILE A 328 13.75 3.88 -2.57
CA ILE A 328 14.73 2.83 -2.80
C ILE A 328 15.57 2.67 -1.55
N MET A 329 15.67 1.43 -1.10
CA MET A 329 16.48 1.03 0.03
C MET A 329 17.63 0.15 -0.45
N ILE A 330 18.73 0.15 0.31
CA ILE A 330 19.81 -0.81 0.10
C ILE A 330 19.24 -2.23 0.23
N GLY A 331 19.52 -3.05 -0.79
CA GLY A 331 19.01 -4.42 -0.95
C GLY A 331 17.73 -4.54 -1.79
N ASP A 332 17.14 -3.43 -2.26
CA ASP A 332 16.04 -3.48 -3.21
C ASP A 332 16.50 -4.02 -4.57
N GLU A 333 15.60 -4.71 -5.27
CA GLU A 333 15.86 -5.21 -6.62
C GLU A 333 15.22 -4.29 -7.65
N LEU A 334 16.02 -3.90 -8.63
CA LEU A 334 15.60 -3.06 -9.75
C LEU A 334 15.91 -3.78 -11.06
N ARG A 335 15.05 -3.54 -12.05
CA ARG A 335 15.29 -3.96 -13.43
C ARG A 335 15.73 -2.74 -14.23
N LEU A 336 16.87 -2.89 -14.90
CA LEU A 336 17.40 -1.90 -15.82
C LEU A 336 17.17 -2.38 -17.25
N LYS A 337 16.60 -1.55 -18.11
CA LYS A 337 16.35 -1.84 -19.53
C LYS A 337 16.89 -0.74 -20.41
N LEU A 338 17.17 -1.04 -21.67
CA LEU A 338 17.38 0.00 -22.69
C LEU A 338 16.03 0.58 -23.10
N GLY A 339 15.96 1.92 -23.18
CA GLY A 339 14.83 2.66 -23.73
C GLY A 339 14.72 2.51 -25.24
N GLU A 340 13.60 2.94 -25.81
CA GLU A 340 13.31 2.77 -27.23
C GLU A 340 14.34 3.47 -28.14
N GLY A 341 14.86 4.63 -27.73
CA GLY A 341 15.87 5.38 -28.49
C GLY A 341 17.21 4.64 -28.53
N ALA A 342 17.68 4.14 -27.38
CA ALA A 342 18.88 3.32 -27.31
C ALA A 342 18.74 2.02 -28.10
N ILE A 343 17.57 1.36 -28.05
CA ILE A 343 17.28 0.16 -28.83
C ILE A 343 17.33 0.46 -30.33
N TYR A 344 16.72 1.57 -30.77
CA TYR A 344 16.71 1.97 -32.16
C TYR A 344 18.14 2.22 -32.70
N LEU A 345 18.99 2.88 -31.91
CA LEU A 345 20.36 3.19 -32.30
C LEU A 345 21.30 1.98 -32.30
N ASN A 346 21.11 1.04 -31.36
CA ASN A 346 22.04 -0.08 -31.15
C ASN A 346 21.50 -1.42 -31.65
N GLY A 347 20.25 -1.48 -32.10
CA GLY A 347 19.62 -2.62 -32.75
C GLY A 347 19.38 -3.84 -31.86
N LYS A 348 19.54 -3.71 -30.53
CA LYS A 348 19.40 -4.83 -29.59
C LYS A 348 18.73 -4.38 -28.30
N ALA A 349 17.63 -5.05 -27.94
CA ALA A 349 17.02 -4.92 -26.63
C ALA A 349 17.89 -5.57 -25.56
N TRP A 350 17.95 -4.95 -24.39
CA TRP A 350 18.64 -5.48 -23.23
C TRP A 350 17.84 -5.15 -21.97
N GLU A 351 17.77 -6.14 -21.09
CA GLU A 351 17.31 -5.97 -19.72
C GLU A 351 18.22 -6.74 -18.77
N GLY A 352 18.35 -6.24 -17.55
CA GLY A 352 19.10 -6.88 -16.49
C GLY A 352 18.50 -6.55 -15.13
N VAL A 353 18.59 -7.49 -14.20
CA VAL A 353 18.16 -7.30 -12.82
C VAL A 353 19.39 -7.13 -11.94
N GLY A 354 19.35 -6.17 -11.03
CA GLY A 354 20.39 -5.96 -10.03
C GLY A 354 19.81 -5.64 -8.65
N TYR A 355 20.68 -5.61 -7.65
CA TYR A 355 20.34 -5.18 -6.29
C TYR A 355 21.05 -3.88 -5.93
N VAL A 356 20.35 -3.02 -5.22
CA VAL A 356 20.89 -1.73 -4.77
C VAL A 356 21.93 -2.00 -3.69
N LYS A 357 23.18 -1.74 -4.04
CA LYS A 357 24.35 -1.98 -3.19
C LYS A 357 24.57 -0.83 -2.23
N SER A 358 24.52 0.39 -2.74
CA SER A 358 24.74 1.61 -1.97
C SER A 358 23.98 2.78 -2.58
N ILE A 359 23.74 3.81 -1.76
CA ILE A 359 23.16 5.08 -2.18
C ILE A 359 24.04 6.17 -1.56
N ILE A 360 24.76 6.93 -2.39
CA ILE A 360 25.73 7.96 -1.96
C ILE A 360 25.40 9.25 -2.71
N ASP A 361 25.13 10.33 -1.96
CA ASP A 361 24.83 11.66 -2.52
C ASP A 361 23.73 11.68 -3.61
N GLY A 362 22.78 10.74 -3.55
CA GLY A 362 21.69 10.60 -4.53
C GLY A 362 22.04 9.77 -5.76
N GLU A 363 23.28 9.30 -5.90
CA GLU A 363 23.66 8.27 -6.86
C GLU A 363 23.36 6.87 -6.28
N ILE A 364 22.77 6.03 -7.11
CA ILE A 364 22.41 4.65 -6.80
C ILE A 364 23.41 3.73 -7.49
N GLU A 365 24.07 2.87 -6.70
CA GLU A 365 24.90 1.80 -7.22
C GLU A 365 24.11 0.49 -7.26
N LEU A 366 23.82 0.01 -8.48
CA LEU A 366 23.08 -1.23 -8.74
C LEU A 366 24.05 -2.34 -9.17
N GLU A 367 24.25 -3.35 -8.32
CA GLU A 367 25.09 -4.50 -8.66
C GLU A 367 24.25 -5.55 -9.42
N MET A 368 24.63 -5.85 -10.65
CA MET A 368 23.85 -6.71 -11.54
C MET A 368 23.98 -8.19 -11.16
N ARG A 369 22.87 -8.94 -11.24
CA ARG A 369 22.88 -10.40 -11.09
C ARG A 369 23.62 -11.03 -12.27
N GLN A 370 24.49 -12.01 -11.97
CA GLN A 370 25.08 -12.84 -13.01
C GLN A 370 23.99 -13.80 -13.51
N GLY A 371 23.79 -13.86 -14.83
CA GLY A 371 22.67 -14.62 -15.41
C GLY A 371 22.78 -16.12 -15.11
N GLU A 372 21.78 -16.67 -14.42
CA GLU A 372 21.52 -18.11 -14.37
C GLU A 372 21.11 -18.57 -15.79
N GLY A 373 21.78 -19.57 -16.36
CA GLY A 373 21.30 -20.27 -17.55
C GLY A 373 21.85 -19.84 -18.93
N GLY A 374 23.14 -19.52 -19.04
CA GLY A 374 23.86 -19.63 -20.33
C GLY A 374 23.56 -18.58 -21.41
N THR A 375 22.64 -17.64 -21.18
CA THR A 375 22.52 -16.42 -22.01
C THR A 375 22.76 -15.19 -21.15
N ALA A 376 23.99 -15.01 -20.69
CA ALA A 376 24.45 -13.69 -20.26
C ALA A 376 24.44 -12.79 -21.51
N SER A 377 23.35 -12.05 -21.75
CA SER A 377 23.45 -10.96 -22.69
C SER A 377 24.49 -10.01 -22.13
N SER A 378 25.63 -9.90 -22.83
CA SER A 378 26.72 -8.97 -22.52
C SER A 378 26.13 -7.62 -22.15
N ILE A 379 26.53 -7.08 -21.00
CA ILE A 379 26.06 -5.78 -20.54
C ILE A 379 26.41 -4.72 -21.59
N PRO A 380 25.48 -3.81 -21.93
CA PRO A 380 25.72 -2.74 -22.89
C PRO A 380 26.60 -1.62 -22.28
N ASP A 381 27.84 -1.95 -21.94
CA ASP A 381 28.79 -1.02 -21.30
C ASP A 381 29.19 0.17 -22.20
N GLN A 382 28.94 0.08 -23.51
CA GLN A 382 29.15 1.15 -24.48
C GLN A 382 28.00 2.17 -24.53
N ILE A 383 26.84 1.87 -23.95
CA ILE A 383 25.66 2.74 -23.95
C ILE A 383 25.57 3.42 -22.59
N SER A 384 25.60 4.75 -22.58
CA SER A 384 25.53 5.58 -21.36
C SER A 384 24.17 6.19 -21.11
N ASP A 385 23.30 6.28 -22.11
CA ASP A 385 22.09 7.10 -22.05
C ASP A 385 20.86 6.32 -22.52
N ASP A 386 19.69 6.84 -22.16
CA ASP A 386 18.38 6.30 -22.50
C ASP A 386 18.12 4.90 -21.91
N TYR A 387 18.39 4.74 -20.61
CA TYR A 387 17.95 3.58 -19.84
C TYR A 387 16.60 3.82 -19.17
N VAL A 388 15.89 2.73 -18.91
CA VAL A 388 14.66 2.70 -18.11
C VAL A 388 14.92 1.89 -16.84
N VAL A 389 14.58 2.46 -15.69
CA VAL A 389 14.67 1.81 -14.39
C VAL A 389 13.26 1.43 -13.93
N GLU A 390 13.00 0.14 -13.79
CA GLU A 390 11.75 -0.40 -13.26
C GLU A 390 11.96 -0.98 -11.86
N TYR A 391 11.01 -0.74 -10.96
CA TYR A 391 11.00 -1.37 -9.65
C TYR A 391 10.48 -2.81 -9.76
N ILE A 392 11.18 -3.76 -9.15
CA ILE A 392 10.67 -5.13 -9.03
C ILE A 392 9.86 -5.23 -7.75
N TRP A 393 8.53 -5.27 -7.89
CA TRP A 393 7.66 -5.57 -6.77
C TRP A 393 7.84 -7.02 -6.32
N LYS A 394 7.84 -7.23 -5.00
CA LYS A 394 7.95 -8.56 -4.38
C LYS A 394 6.79 -8.81 -3.45
N SER A 395 6.04 -9.87 -3.72
CA SER A 395 4.93 -10.32 -2.89
C SER A 395 5.34 -10.97 -1.56
N THR A 396 6.64 -11.26 -1.35
CA THR A 396 7.10 -12.17 -0.28
C THR A 396 6.57 -11.85 1.12
N SER A 397 6.47 -10.57 1.51
CA SER A 397 5.91 -10.17 2.81
C SER A 397 4.42 -10.47 2.89
N PHE A 398 3.66 -10.14 1.84
CA PHE A 398 2.23 -10.36 1.75
C PHE A 398 1.89 -11.85 1.69
N ASP A 399 2.63 -12.63 0.90
CA ASP A 399 2.47 -14.08 0.83
C ASP A 399 2.69 -14.74 2.19
N ARG A 400 3.69 -14.27 2.96
CA ARG A 400 3.93 -14.77 4.32
C ARG A 400 2.79 -14.39 5.27
N MET A 401 2.23 -13.19 5.15
CA MET A 401 1.07 -12.79 5.95
C MET A 401 -0.15 -13.65 5.61
N GLN A 402 -0.45 -13.85 4.33
CA GLN A 402 -1.55 -14.70 3.87
C GLN A 402 -1.38 -16.15 4.34
N ASN A 403 -0.18 -16.71 4.19
CA ASN A 403 0.12 -18.06 4.66
C ASN A 403 -0.01 -18.16 6.19
N SER A 404 0.40 -17.13 6.94
CA SER A 404 0.25 -17.12 8.40
C SER A 404 -1.22 -17.09 8.83
N LEU A 405 -2.06 -16.30 8.14
CA LEU A 405 -3.51 -16.29 8.38
C LEU A 405 -4.14 -17.66 8.07
N LYS A 406 -3.73 -18.27 6.96
CA LYS A 406 -4.18 -19.62 6.58
C LYS A 406 -3.75 -20.68 7.59
N THR A 407 -2.49 -20.66 8.04
CA THR A 407 -1.98 -21.57 9.07
C THR A 407 -2.73 -21.37 10.38
N PHE A 408 -2.98 -20.13 10.81
CA PHE A 408 -3.76 -19.85 12.02
C PHE A 408 -5.20 -20.38 11.96
N ALA A 409 -5.81 -20.40 10.77
CA ALA A 409 -7.17 -20.92 10.59
C ALA A 409 -7.25 -22.44 10.53
N ILE A 410 -6.26 -23.11 9.90
CA ILE A 410 -6.35 -24.52 9.54
C ILE A 410 -5.51 -25.43 10.46
N ASP A 411 -4.39 -24.94 10.99
CA ASP A 411 -3.45 -25.72 11.79
C ASP A 411 -3.64 -25.44 13.28
N ASP A 412 -4.25 -26.41 13.97
CA ASP A 412 -4.53 -26.38 15.41
C ASP A 412 -3.27 -26.51 16.28
N THR A 413 -2.12 -26.85 15.69
CA THR A 413 -0.82 -26.91 16.36
C THR A 413 -0.01 -25.62 16.24
N SER A 414 -0.47 -24.67 15.42
CA SER A 414 0.24 -23.41 15.14
C SER A 414 0.40 -22.51 16.36
N VAL A 415 -0.56 -22.52 17.27
CA VAL A 415 -0.54 -21.82 18.56
C VAL A 415 -1.23 -22.68 19.64
N THR A 416 -0.95 -22.39 20.92
CA THR A 416 -1.70 -23.07 22.00
C THR A 416 -3.15 -22.60 22.05
N GLY A 417 -4.06 -23.45 22.50
CA GLY A 417 -5.50 -23.09 22.60
C GLY A 417 -5.77 -21.84 23.44
N TYR A 418 -4.99 -21.60 24.50
CA TYR A 418 -5.08 -20.36 25.28
C TYR A 418 -4.77 -19.12 24.43
N ILE A 419 -3.69 -19.17 23.64
CA ILE A 419 -3.28 -18.06 22.77
C ILE A 419 -4.30 -17.88 21.64
N TYR A 420 -4.77 -18.96 21.02
CA TYR A 420 -5.81 -18.95 19.99
C TYR A 420 -7.04 -18.16 20.46
N HIS A 421 -7.63 -18.58 21.58
CA HIS A 421 -8.83 -17.93 22.12
C HIS A 421 -8.58 -16.49 22.60
N LYS A 422 -7.41 -16.18 23.17
CA LYS A 422 -7.06 -14.80 23.53
C LYS A 422 -6.90 -13.89 22.31
N LEU A 423 -6.36 -14.38 21.19
CA LEU A 423 -6.22 -13.62 19.95
C LEU A 423 -7.58 -13.34 19.30
N LEU A 424 -8.52 -14.28 19.37
CA LEU A 424 -9.89 -14.12 18.86
C LEU A 424 -10.81 -13.29 19.77
N GLY A 425 -10.32 -12.84 20.92
CA GLY A 425 -11.10 -12.05 21.89
C GLY A 425 -12.05 -12.88 22.75
N HIS A 426 -11.96 -14.21 22.74
CA HIS A 426 -12.84 -15.06 23.52
C HIS A 426 -12.61 -14.87 25.03
N PRO A 427 -13.64 -15.09 25.88
CA PRO A 427 -13.45 -15.18 27.31
C PRO A 427 -12.62 -16.43 27.64
N VAL A 428 -11.46 -16.23 28.26
CA VAL A 428 -10.56 -17.31 28.70
C VAL A 428 -10.08 -17.01 30.11
N GLU A 429 -10.20 -17.99 31.00
CA GLU A 429 -9.66 -17.94 32.36
C GLU A 429 -8.14 -17.74 32.32
N GLU A 430 -7.61 -16.88 33.19
CA GLU A 430 -6.17 -16.61 33.21
C GLU A 430 -5.36 -17.87 33.55
N GLN A 431 -4.45 -18.24 32.65
CA GLN A 431 -3.55 -19.37 32.86
C GLN A 431 -2.19 -18.90 33.37
N HIS A 432 -1.62 -19.71 34.26
CA HIS A 432 -0.26 -19.56 34.76
C HIS A 432 0.61 -20.72 34.28
N ILE A 433 1.87 -20.44 34.00
CA ILE A 433 2.85 -21.44 33.58
C ILE A 433 3.34 -22.17 34.83
N ALA A 434 2.90 -23.41 34.99
CA ALA A 434 3.23 -24.23 36.16
C ALA A 434 4.74 -24.43 36.36
N SER A 435 5.52 -24.44 35.27
CA SER A 435 6.98 -24.58 35.29
C SER A 435 7.74 -23.24 35.42
N ALA A 436 7.04 -22.11 35.58
CA ALA A 436 7.69 -20.80 35.64
C ALA A 436 8.58 -20.69 36.88
N ARG A 437 9.86 -20.33 36.67
CA ARG A 437 10.81 -20.07 37.75
C ARG A 437 11.09 -18.58 37.85
N VAL A 438 10.34 -17.88 38.70
CA VAL A 438 10.58 -16.46 38.91
C VAL A 438 11.77 -16.26 39.86
N PRO A 439 12.77 -15.45 39.49
CA PRO A 439 13.84 -15.05 40.40
C PRO A 439 13.28 -14.49 41.71
N ALA A 440 13.81 -14.93 42.86
CA ALA A 440 13.27 -14.58 44.17
C ALA A 440 13.92 -13.34 44.79
N THR A 441 15.13 -12.99 44.34
CA THR A 441 15.95 -11.89 44.88
C THR A 441 16.39 -10.94 43.78
N GLU A 442 16.65 -9.67 44.11
CA GLU A 442 17.18 -8.69 43.14
C GLU A 442 18.48 -9.16 42.48
N SER A 443 19.34 -9.87 43.22
CA SER A 443 20.56 -10.46 42.68
C SER A 443 20.30 -11.55 41.64
N GLU A 444 19.18 -12.26 41.71
CA GLU A 444 18.81 -13.29 40.73
C GLU A 444 18.20 -12.70 39.46
N PHE A 445 17.66 -11.47 39.52
CA PHE A 445 17.25 -10.69 38.34
C PHE A 445 18.45 -10.06 37.60
N ALA A 446 19.62 -10.05 38.21
CA ALA A 446 20.82 -9.50 37.58
C ALA A 446 21.25 -10.37 36.39
N VAL A 447 21.35 -9.75 35.22
CA VAL A 447 21.81 -10.41 33.99
C VAL A 447 23.19 -9.89 33.63
N PRO A 448 24.18 -10.77 33.37
CA PRO A 448 25.50 -10.35 32.93
C PRO A 448 25.42 -9.45 31.69
N GLY A 449 26.25 -8.40 31.63
CA GLY A 449 26.32 -7.51 30.47
C GLY A 449 25.15 -6.53 30.30
N LEU A 450 24.14 -6.57 31.18
CA LEU A 450 23.02 -5.63 31.18
C LEU A 450 23.01 -4.75 32.45
N PRO A 451 22.48 -3.52 32.37
CA PRO A 451 22.32 -2.68 33.56
C PRO A 451 21.27 -3.27 34.51
N PRO A 452 21.34 -2.95 35.82
CA PRO A 452 20.34 -3.40 36.78
C PRO A 452 18.95 -2.86 36.42
N LEU A 453 17.94 -3.70 36.63
CA LEU A 453 16.56 -3.32 36.40
C LEU A 453 16.05 -2.40 37.52
N ASN A 454 15.16 -1.47 37.16
CA ASN A 454 14.36 -0.76 38.16
C ASN A 454 13.16 -1.61 38.61
N GLU A 455 12.47 -1.19 39.67
CA GLU A 455 11.32 -1.89 40.26
C GLU A 455 10.25 -2.26 39.21
N SER A 456 9.81 -1.30 38.40
CA SER A 456 8.79 -1.55 37.36
C SER A 456 9.22 -2.56 36.30
N GLN A 457 10.51 -2.60 35.95
CA GLN A 457 11.06 -3.56 34.99
C GLN A 457 11.16 -4.96 35.62
N THR A 458 11.55 -5.04 36.89
CA THR A 458 11.59 -6.29 37.65
C THR A 458 10.20 -6.90 37.79
N GLU A 459 9.21 -6.09 38.15
CA GLU A 459 7.79 -6.51 38.20
C GLU A 459 7.30 -7.01 36.83
N ALA A 460 7.61 -6.28 35.76
CA ALA A 460 7.25 -6.67 34.41
C ALA A 460 7.86 -8.03 34.02
N VAL A 461 9.16 -8.25 34.30
CA VAL A 461 9.82 -9.53 34.02
C VAL A 461 9.20 -10.65 34.84
N ALA A 462 8.97 -10.44 36.14
CA ALA A 462 8.36 -11.42 37.02
C ALA A 462 6.96 -11.85 36.54
N ALA A 463 6.11 -10.88 36.18
CA ALA A 463 4.77 -11.14 35.68
C ALA A 463 4.78 -11.89 34.35
N VAL A 464 5.67 -11.50 33.42
CA VAL A 464 5.75 -12.14 32.09
C VAL A 464 6.26 -13.56 32.20
N LEU A 465 7.18 -13.88 33.12
CA LEU A 465 7.68 -15.24 33.31
C LEU A 465 6.57 -16.23 33.72
N GLN A 466 5.54 -15.76 34.42
CA GLN A 466 4.45 -16.61 34.92
C GLN A 466 3.27 -16.76 33.95
N ARG A 467 3.15 -15.88 32.94
CA ARG A 467 1.99 -15.84 32.04
C ARG A 467 2.34 -16.37 30.63
N PRO A 468 1.40 -17.06 29.95
CA PRO A 468 1.59 -17.54 28.57
C PRO A 468 1.54 -16.43 27.52
N MET A 469 0.85 -15.32 27.82
CA MET A 469 0.77 -14.12 26.98
C MET A 469 0.91 -12.88 27.86
N SER A 470 1.68 -11.89 27.42
CA SER A 470 1.82 -10.60 28.11
C SER A 470 2.12 -9.49 27.13
N LEU A 471 1.61 -8.29 27.41
CA LEU A 471 1.93 -7.06 26.69
C LEU A 471 2.71 -6.14 27.62
N ILE A 472 3.91 -5.75 27.20
CA ILE A 472 4.71 -4.74 27.90
C ILE A 472 4.56 -3.42 27.15
N GLN A 473 4.15 -2.38 27.87
CA GLN A 473 4.08 -1.00 27.37
C GLN A 473 5.16 -0.15 28.05
N GLY A 474 5.88 0.64 27.27
CA GLY A 474 6.87 1.57 27.81
C GLY A 474 7.06 2.80 26.92
N PRO A 475 7.03 4.04 27.46
CA PRO A 475 7.41 5.25 26.75
C PRO A 475 8.83 5.20 26.13
N PRO A 476 9.20 6.10 25.22
CA PRO A 476 10.56 6.20 24.72
C PRO A 476 11.58 6.35 25.88
N GLY A 477 12.72 5.66 25.80
CA GLY A 477 13.77 5.74 26.81
C GLY A 477 13.57 4.90 28.09
N THR A 478 12.43 4.22 28.30
CA THR A 478 12.16 3.46 29.54
C THR A 478 12.82 2.07 29.62
N GLY A 479 13.83 1.81 28.80
CA GLY A 479 14.61 0.57 28.88
C GLY A 479 13.93 -0.69 28.35
N LYS A 480 12.87 -0.59 27.52
CA LYS A 480 12.18 -1.76 26.92
C LYS A 480 13.13 -2.81 26.33
N THR A 481 14.14 -2.39 25.57
CA THR A 481 15.13 -3.31 24.97
C THR A 481 15.93 -4.06 26.04
N VAL A 482 16.29 -3.39 27.14
CA VAL A 482 16.97 -4.03 28.28
C VAL A 482 16.03 -5.02 28.95
N THR A 483 14.79 -4.63 29.23
CA THR A 483 13.78 -5.52 29.83
C THR A 483 13.51 -6.75 28.96
N SER A 484 13.40 -6.59 27.64
CA SER A 484 13.24 -7.70 26.69
C SER A 484 14.46 -8.63 26.68
N ALA A 485 15.68 -8.09 26.68
CA ALA A 485 16.89 -8.90 26.72
C ALA A 485 17.01 -9.70 28.04
N THR A 486 16.67 -9.08 29.17
CA THR A 486 16.60 -9.76 30.48
C THR A 486 15.57 -10.89 30.46
N LEU A 487 14.39 -10.65 29.87
CA LEU A 487 13.37 -11.69 29.75
C LEU A 487 13.85 -12.87 28.90
N VAL A 488 14.43 -12.61 27.73
CA VAL A 488 14.98 -13.66 26.85
C VAL A 488 16.06 -14.47 27.58
N TYR A 489 16.92 -13.80 28.35
CA TYR A 489 17.92 -14.47 29.20
C TYR A 489 17.28 -15.46 30.16
N HIS A 490 16.29 -15.02 30.96
CA HIS A 490 15.64 -15.91 31.93
C HIS A 490 14.87 -17.06 31.26
N LEU A 491 14.15 -16.80 30.17
CA LEU A 491 13.45 -17.85 29.41
C LEU A 491 14.42 -18.92 28.89
N THR A 492 15.56 -18.49 28.36
CA THR A 492 16.58 -19.41 27.85
C THR A 492 17.22 -20.22 28.99
N LYS A 493 17.54 -19.58 30.13
CA LYS A 493 18.13 -20.25 31.29
C LYS A 493 17.19 -21.22 32.00
N GLN A 494 15.87 -21.04 31.85
CA GLN A 494 14.87 -21.97 32.36
C GLN A 494 14.73 -23.24 31.49
N GLY A 495 15.43 -23.33 30.36
CA GLY A 495 15.39 -24.50 29.49
C GLY A 495 14.11 -24.62 28.67
N MET A 496 13.41 -23.51 28.40
CA MET A 496 12.17 -23.49 27.61
C MET A 496 12.39 -23.66 26.09
N GLY A 497 13.47 -24.34 25.69
CA GLY A 497 13.82 -24.52 24.28
C GLY A 497 14.42 -23.27 23.62
N GLN A 498 14.30 -23.21 22.29
CA GLN A 498 14.76 -22.06 21.50
C GLN A 498 13.76 -20.90 21.62
N VAL A 499 14.26 -19.71 21.93
CA VAL A 499 13.44 -18.49 22.05
C VAL A 499 13.51 -17.71 20.73
N LEU A 500 12.37 -17.53 20.08
CA LEU A 500 12.25 -16.68 18.89
C LEU A 500 12.03 -15.21 19.32
N VAL A 501 12.84 -14.29 18.78
CA VAL A 501 12.72 -12.85 19.01
C VAL A 501 12.52 -12.15 17.67
N THR A 502 11.44 -11.38 17.56
CA THR A 502 11.09 -10.67 16.33
C THR A 502 10.80 -9.19 16.59
N ALA A 503 11.00 -8.36 15.56
CA ALA A 503 10.60 -6.96 15.54
C ALA A 503 10.29 -6.55 14.09
N PRO A 504 9.44 -5.54 13.85
CA PRO A 504 9.03 -5.16 12.49
C PRO A 504 10.14 -4.47 11.67
N SER A 505 11.18 -3.93 12.30
CA SER A 505 12.30 -3.28 11.60
C SER A 505 13.64 -3.96 11.89
N ASN A 506 14.50 -4.04 10.87
CA ASN A 506 15.83 -4.65 11.00
C ASN A 506 16.67 -3.97 12.08
N VAL A 507 16.64 -2.63 12.16
CA VAL A 507 17.37 -1.88 13.20
C VAL A 507 16.92 -2.27 14.61
N ALA A 508 15.62 -2.48 14.83
CA ALA A 508 15.12 -2.92 16.12
C ALA A 508 15.55 -4.36 16.46
N VAL A 509 15.57 -5.25 15.46
CA VAL A 509 16.10 -6.62 15.63
C VAL A 509 17.59 -6.56 16.01
N ASP A 510 18.39 -5.78 15.28
CA ASP A 510 19.84 -5.70 15.51
C ASP A 510 20.16 -5.15 16.90
N GLN A 511 19.43 -4.13 17.37
CA GLN A 511 19.54 -3.61 18.74
C GLN A 511 19.21 -4.67 19.81
N LEU A 512 18.18 -5.49 19.60
CA LEU A 512 17.85 -6.59 20.50
C LEU A 512 18.92 -7.68 20.47
N THR A 513 19.37 -8.06 19.27
CA THR A 513 20.43 -9.04 19.06
C THR A 513 21.71 -8.66 19.82
N GLU A 514 22.15 -7.41 19.70
CA GLU A 514 23.34 -6.90 20.42
C GLU A 514 23.18 -7.01 21.94
N LYS A 515 22.04 -6.58 22.48
CA LYS A 515 21.76 -6.65 23.93
C LYS A 515 21.66 -8.08 24.44
N ILE A 516 21.04 -8.98 23.69
CA ILE A 516 20.93 -10.39 24.08
C ILE A 516 22.30 -11.08 23.99
N ALA A 517 23.09 -10.80 22.96
CA ALA A 517 24.43 -11.36 22.81
C ALA A 517 25.37 -10.93 23.94
N ALA A 518 25.26 -9.67 24.40
CA ALA A 518 26.02 -9.17 25.56
C ALA A 518 25.78 -9.95 26.86
N THR A 519 24.67 -10.70 26.96
CA THR A 519 24.38 -11.57 28.11
C THR A 519 25.16 -12.89 28.13
N GLY A 520 25.91 -13.18 27.06
CA GLY A 520 26.63 -14.44 26.86
C GLY A 520 25.73 -15.59 26.38
N LEU A 521 24.50 -15.32 25.95
CA LEU A 521 23.66 -16.30 25.27
C LEU A 521 24.16 -16.57 23.85
N ARG A 522 23.89 -17.78 23.34
CA ARG A 522 24.09 -18.12 21.93
C ARG A 522 22.95 -17.52 21.11
N VAL A 523 23.26 -16.56 20.27
CA VAL A 523 22.28 -15.82 19.46
C VAL A 523 22.56 -16.07 17.99
N VAL A 524 21.50 -16.26 17.20
CA VAL A 524 21.57 -16.34 15.74
C VAL A 524 20.66 -15.27 15.15
N ARG A 525 21.22 -14.39 14.31
CA ARG A 525 20.49 -13.39 13.54
C ARG A 525 20.16 -13.95 12.15
N LEU A 526 18.87 -14.21 11.89
CA LEU A 526 18.41 -14.64 10.57
C LEU A 526 18.04 -13.42 9.72
N ALA A 527 18.78 -13.16 8.63
CA ALA A 527 18.52 -12.07 7.70
C ALA A 527 17.98 -12.57 6.36
N SER A 528 17.31 -11.71 5.59
CA SER A 528 16.95 -11.99 4.19
C SER A 528 18.21 -12.13 3.34
N LYS A 529 18.20 -13.01 2.33
CA LYS A 529 19.29 -13.14 1.35
C LYS A 529 19.70 -11.81 0.72
N THR A 530 18.73 -10.95 0.43
CA THR A 530 18.96 -9.61 -0.15
C THR A 530 19.75 -8.67 0.76
N ARG A 531 19.88 -9.01 2.05
CA ARG A 531 20.59 -8.21 3.06
C ARG A 531 21.90 -8.84 3.52
N GLU A 532 22.32 -9.98 2.97
CA GLU A 532 23.60 -10.61 3.33
C GLU A 532 24.81 -9.73 2.96
N ALA A 533 24.66 -8.84 1.97
CA ALA A 533 25.68 -7.87 1.58
C ALA A 533 25.61 -6.54 2.36
N THR A 534 24.58 -6.35 3.20
CA THR A 534 24.39 -5.10 3.96
C THR A 534 25.10 -5.19 5.31
N ALA A 535 26.04 -4.27 5.56
CA ALA A 535 26.74 -4.22 6.84
C ALA A 535 25.80 -3.90 8.02
N SER A 536 25.98 -4.62 9.13
CA SER A 536 25.30 -4.38 10.42
C SER A 536 26.27 -4.58 11.60
N SER A 537 25.95 -3.95 12.73
CA SER A 537 26.74 -4.11 13.98
C SER A 537 26.75 -5.56 14.49
N VAL A 538 25.80 -6.38 14.05
CA VAL A 538 25.61 -7.76 14.47
C VAL A 538 25.93 -8.79 13.38
N ASP A 539 26.68 -8.42 12.33
CA ASP A 539 26.99 -9.32 11.20
C ASP A 539 27.66 -10.64 11.64
N HIS A 540 28.54 -10.58 12.63
CA HIS A 540 29.21 -11.76 13.19
C HIS A 540 28.25 -12.76 13.85
N LEU A 541 27.00 -12.36 14.12
CA LEU A 541 25.92 -13.21 14.65
C LEU A 541 24.94 -13.65 13.56
N CYS A 542 25.11 -13.21 12.31
CA CYS A 542 24.25 -13.57 11.21
C CYS A 542 24.47 -15.02 10.78
N LEU A 543 23.38 -15.75 10.51
CA LEU A 543 23.45 -17.17 10.15
C LEU A 543 24.39 -17.44 8.97
N HIS A 544 24.31 -16.62 7.92
CA HIS A 544 25.14 -16.76 6.72
C HIS A 544 26.64 -16.54 6.99
N VAL A 545 27.02 -15.81 8.06
CA VAL A 545 28.41 -15.63 8.50
C VAL A 545 28.85 -16.77 9.41
N MET A 546 27.96 -17.22 10.31
CA MET A 546 28.25 -18.29 11.26
C MET A 546 28.39 -19.66 10.59
N THR A 547 27.60 -19.96 9.57
CA THR A 547 27.61 -21.27 8.91
C THR A 547 28.99 -21.61 8.32
N PRO A 548 29.63 -20.78 7.47
CA PRO A 548 30.98 -21.08 6.96
C PRO A 548 32.03 -21.28 8.04
N LEU A 549 31.93 -20.55 9.16
CA LEU A 549 32.86 -20.65 10.29
C LEU A 549 32.71 -21.95 11.09
N ALA A 550 31.50 -22.51 11.12
CA ALA A 550 31.19 -23.75 11.82
C ALA A 550 31.28 -24.99 10.92
N SER A 551 31.31 -24.82 9.60
CA SER A 551 31.31 -25.92 8.64
C SER A 551 32.68 -26.56 8.41
N GLY A 552 32.68 -27.84 8.05
CA GLY A 552 33.88 -28.59 7.70
C GLY A 552 34.49 -28.23 6.33
N ASP A 553 35.65 -28.83 6.03
CA ASP A 553 36.46 -28.52 4.84
C ASP A 553 35.71 -28.63 3.50
N GLU A 554 34.78 -29.57 3.38
CA GLU A 554 34.00 -29.77 2.15
C GLU A 554 33.11 -28.57 1.84
N PHE A 555 32.38 -28.06 2.84
CA PHE A 555 31.56 -26.87 2.69
C PHE A 555 32.41 -25.66 2.32
N GLN A 556 33.58 -25.50 2.95
CA GLN A 556 34.47 -24.38 2.62
C GLN A 556 35.00 -24.45 1.19
N LYS A 557 35.30 -25.66 0.68
CA LYS A 557 35.68 -25.85 -0.73
C LYS A 557 34.55 -25.48 -1.67
N LEU A 558 33.33 -25.93 -1.39
CA LEU A 558 32.16 -25.61 -2.19
C LEU A 558 31.84 -24.11 -2.15
N GLN A 559 31.96 -23.48 -0.98
CA GLN A 559 31.76 -22.04 -0.85
C GLN A 559 32.79 -21.25 -1.66
N ARG A 560 34.07 -21.61 -1.59
CA ARG A 560 35.11 -20.99 -2.43
C ARG A 560 34.84 -21.19 -3.92
N LEU A 561 34.43 -22.40 -4.31
CA LEU A 561 34.08 -22.71 -5.68
C LEU A 561 32.88 -21.87 -6.16
N LYS A 562 31.88 -21.68 -5.30
CA LYS A 562 30.74 -20.80 -5.56
C LYS A 562 31.16 -19.34 -5.66
N ASP A 563 32.04 -18.87 -4.79
CA ASP A 563 32.53 -17.49 -4.80
C ASP A 563 33.37 -17.21 -6.07
N GLU A 564 34.08 -18.22 -6.58
CA GLU A 564 34.88 -18.14 -7.82
C GLU A 564 34.03 -18.24 -9.09
N ILE A 565 33.00 -19.10 -9.12
CA ILE A 565 32.23 -19.45 -10.34
C ILE A 565 30.85 -18.76 -10.37
N GLY A 566 30.39 -18.20 -9.25
CA GLY A 566 29.07 -17.59 -9.07
C GLY A 566 28.00 -18.60 -8.69
N ASP A 567 27.90 -19.69 -9.45
CA ASP A 567 26.96 -20.81 -9.22
C ASP A 567 27.65 -22.17 -9.26
N LEU A 568 26.99 -23.16 -8.64
CA LEU A 568 27.45 -24.55 -8.58
C LEU A 568 26.49 -25.47 -9.35
N SER A 569 27.03 -26.55 -9.92
CA SER A 569 26.31 -27.58 -10.70
C SER A 569 25.51 -28.55 -9.85
#